data_AF-A0A2V5HVE0-F1
#
_entry.id   AF-A0A2V5HVE0-F1
#
_cell.length_a   1.000
_cell.length_b   1.000
_cell.length_c   1.000
_cell.angle_alpha   90.00
_cell.angle_beta   90.00
_cell.angle_gamma   90.00
#
_symmetry.space_group_name_H-M   'P 1'
#
loop_
_entity.id
_entity.type
_entity.pdbx_description
1 polymer ?
#
loop_
_entity_poly.entity_id
_entity_poly.type
_entity_poly.pdbx_seq_one_letter_code
_entity_poly.pdbx_strand_id
1 'polypeptide(L)'
;MSRAFSTAARNLKALAWKNKGATKDVSWVQKYAEDAVDHVPQLVDIVDSATMQGDPHPTPKNNDPLHGSVEFGKGTTRVVSAHVYADGTVVFSKKYGRIKLPRNPQAPEGSGPAQ
;
A
#
# COMPACT_ATOMS: atom_id res chain seq x y z
N MET A 1 -27.83 17.76 18.65
CA MET A 1 -27.80 16.50 17.88
C MET A 1 -26.34 16.06 17.75
N SER A 2 -25.91 15.06 18.51
CA SER A 2 -24.53 14.54 18.42
C SER A 2 -24.43 13.57 17.24
N ARG A 3 -23.56 13.88 16.28
CA ARG A 3 -23.21 12.94 15.20
C ARG A 3 -22.29 11.88 15.80
N ALA A 4 -22.76 10.65 15.93
CA ALA A 4 -21.91 9.52 16.25
C ALA A 4 -20.97 9.28 15.05
N PHE A 5 -19.68 9.52 15.24
CA PHE A 5 -18.65 9.05 14.31
C PHE A 5 -18.59 7.53 14.46
N SER A 6 -19.27 6.82 13.57
CA SER A 6 -19.17 5.37 13.47
C SER A 6 -17.75 5.04 13.00
N THR A 7 -16.85 4.80 13.95
CA THR A 7 -15.57 4.15 13.67
C THR A 7 -15.92 2.69 13.45
N ALA A 8 -16.24 2.34 12.19
CA ALA A 8 -16.28 0.95 11.79
C ALA A 8 -14.93 0.34 12.20
N ALA A 9 -14.96 -0.62 13.13
CA ALA A 9 -13.78 -1.37 13.50
C ALA A 9 -13.25 -2.02 12.21
N ARG A 10 -12.18 -1.45 11.66
CA ARG A 10 -11.49 -2.06 10.52
C ARG A 10 -10.89 -3.35 11.06
N ASN A 11 -11.20 -4.49 10.44
CA ASN A 11 -10.37 -5.66 10.59
C ASN A 11 -9.03 -5.32 9.94
N LEU A 12 -8.15 -4.66 10.69
CA LEU A 12 -6.81 -4.32 10.22
C LEU A 12 -6.15 -5.64 9.83
N LYS A 13 -6.07 -5.90 8.53
CA LYS A 13 -5.49 -7.13 8.04
C LYS A 13 -4.00 -7.11 8.35
N ALA A 14 -3.59 -7.89 9.34
CA ALA A 14 -2.18 -8.12 9.63
C ALA A 14 -1.62 -9.07 8.56
N LEU A 15 -0.98 -8.50 7.54
CA LEU A 15 -0.36 -9.30 6.47
C LEU A 15 0.95 -9.91 6.98
N ALA A 16 1.25 -11.14 6.56
CA ALA A 16 2.57 -11.72 6.79
C ALA A 16 3.60 -11.02 5.90
N TRP A 17 4.38 -10.11 6.49
CA TRP A 17 5.34 -9.27 5.77
C TRP A 17 6.70 -9.95 5.55
N LYS A 18 7.26 -9.71 4.37
CA LYS A 18 8.67 -10.00 4.04
C LYS A 18 9.31 -8.77 3.40
N ASN A 19 10.58 -8.55 3.71
CA ASN A 19 11.37 -7.50 3.07
C ASN A 19 12.40 -8.16 2.14
N LYS A 20 12.28 -7.93 0.83
CA LYS A 20 13.21 -8.43 -0.17
C LYS A 20 14.12 -7.30 -0.62
N GLY A 21 15.23 -7.13 0.09
CA GLY A 21 16.26 -6.16 -0.26
C GLY A 21 15.96 -4.70 0.11
N ALA A 22 14.93 -4.45 0.93
CA ALA A 22 14.75 -3.15 1.56
C ALA A 22 15.79 -3.00 2.68
N THR A 23 16.54 -1.90 2.65
CA THR A 23 17.55 -1.53 3.64
C THR A 23 17.14 -0.29 4.45
N LYS A 24 16.15 0.46 3.99
CA LYS A 24 15.57 1.63 4.65
C LYS A 24 14.31 1.27 5.43
N ASP A 25 13.86 2.19 6.29
CA ASP A 25 12.55 2.06 6.91
C ASP A 25 11.44 2.17 5.86
N VAL A 26 10.62 1.13 5.80
CA VAL A 26 9.48 0.96 4.88
C VAL A 26 8.16 0.83 5.63
N SER A 27 8.13 1.13 6.93
CA SER A 27 6.94 1.07 7.79
C SER A 27 5.74 1.84 7.19
N TRP A 28 6.01 3.02 6.60
CA TRP A 28 4.98 3.83 5.94
C TRP A 28 4.38 3.13 4.71
N VAL A 29 5.18 2.40 3.94
CA VAL A 29 4.72 1.62 2.78
C VAL A 29 3.85 0.46 3.24
N GLN A 30 4.31 -0.28 4.25
CA GLN A 30 3.59 -1.42 4.80
C GLN A 30 2.22 -1.00 5.32
N LYS A 31 2.17 0.11 6.07
CA LYS A 31 0.93 0.66 6.58
C LYS A 31 -0.06 1.04 5.47
N TYR A 32 0.36 1.80 4.46
CA TYR A 32 -0.54 2.13 3.36
C TYR A 32 -0.97 0.92 2.55
N ALA A 33 -0.10 -0.08 2.38
CA ALA A 33 -0.44 -1.30 1.66
C ALA A 33 -1.53 -2.11 2.39
N GLU A 34 -1.41 -2.28 3.71
CA GLU A 34 -2.45 -2.92 4.53
C GLU A 34 -3.76 -2.15 4.49
N ASP A 35 -3.70 -0.84 4.77
CA ASP A 35 -4.89 0.02 4.74
C ASP A 35 -5.56 -0.04 3.35
N ALA A 36 -4.80 -0.06 2.26
CA ALA A 36 -5.36 -0.15 0.90
C ALA A 36 -6.03 -1.49 0.61
N VAL A 37 -5.52 -2.61 1.14
CA VAL A 37 -6.17 -3.92 1.01
C VAL A 37 -7.55 -3.90 1.66
N ASP A 38 -7.67 -3.30 2.84
CA ASP A 38 -8.96 -3.18 3.56
C ASP A 38 -10.01 -2.39 2.77
N HIS A 39 -9.58 -1.51 1.85
CA HIS A 39 -10.46 -0.75 0.96
C HIS A 39 -10.84 -1.49 -0.34
N VAL A 40 -10.27 -2.68 -0.60
CA VAL A 40 -10.58 -3.49 -1.79
C VAL A 40 -11.17 -4.83 -1.36
N PRO A 41 -12.50 -4.98 -1.29
CA PRO A 41 -13.16 -6.21 -0.80
C PRO A 41 -12.69 -7.49 -1.51
N GLN A 42 -12.38 -7.39 -2.81
CA GLN A 42 -11.87 -8.51 -3.60
C GLN A 42 -10.49 -9.01 -3.14
N LEU A 43 -9.71 -8.18 -2.45
CA LEU A 43 -8.39 -8.55 -1.94
C LEU A 43 -8.45 -8.99 -0.48
N VAL A 44 -9.30 -8.37 0.35
CA VAL A 44 -9.41 -8.64 1.79
C VAL A 44 -9.49 -10.13 2.09
N ASP A 45 -10.30 -10.90 1.36
CA ASP A 45 -10.48 -12.34 1.63
C ASP A 45 -9.45 -13.23 0.94
N ILE A 46 -8.62 -12.68 0.06
CA ILE A 46 -7.70 -13.44 -0.79
C ILE A 46 -6.27 -13.35 -0.29
N VAL A 47 -5.78 -12.15 0.00
CA VAL A 47 -4.37 -11.95 0.33
C VAL A 47 -4.10 -12.29 1.79
N ASP A 48 -2.96 -12.91 2.09
CA ASP A 48 -2.54 -13.24 3.46
C ASP A 48 -1.12 -12.75 3.78
N SER A 49 -0.40 -12.28 2.76
CA SER A 49 1.00 -11.92 2.82
C SER A 49 1.31 -10.75 1.90
N ALA A 50 2.37 -10.02 2.24
CA ALA A 50 2.91 -8.95 1.42
C ALA A 50 4.44 -8.98 1.45
N THR A 51 5.06 -8.64 0.33
CA THR A 51 6.52 -8.56 0.20
C THR A 51 6.91 -7.20 -0.35
N MET A 52 7.76 -6.48 0.40
CA MET A 52 8.40 -5.26 -0.07
C MET A 52 9.52 -5.61 -1.07
N GLN A 53 9.53 -4.97 -2.23
CA GLN A 53 10.50 -5.19 -3.30
C GLN A 53 11.51 -4.04 -3.34
N GLY A 54 12.61 -4.18 -2.59
CA GLY A 54 13.67 -3.17 -2.51
C GLY A 54 13.29 -1.93 -1.72
N ASP A 55 14.16 -0.92 -1.76
CA ASP A 55 13.91 0.38 -1.16
C ASP A 55 12.95 1.23 -2.00
N PRO A 56 12.11 2.07 -1.37
CA PRO A 56 11.32 3.07 -2.09
C PRO A 56 12.23 4.01 -2.90
N HIS A 57 11.89 4.24 -4.16
CA HIS A 57 12.65 5.08 -5.08
C HIS A 57 11.74 5.76 -6.11
N PRO A 58 12.15 6.92 -6.67
CA PRO A 58 11.48 7.49 -7.83
C PRO A 58 11.90 6.75 -9.12
N THR A 59 11.07 6.83 -10.15
CA THR A 59 11.44 6.45 -11.52
C THR A 59 11.34 7.66 -12.46
N PRO A 60 12.41 8.50 -12.54
CA PRO A 60 12.37 9.78 -13.27
C PRO A 60 12.03 9.65 -14.75
N LYS A 61 12.46 8.56 -15.40
CA LYS A 61 12.20 8.30 -16.82
C LYS A 61 10.70 8.29 -17.17
N ASN A 62 9.86 7.90 -16.21
CA ASN A 62 8.41 7.81 -16.38
C ASN A 62 7.68 8.94 -15.67
N ASN A 63 8.40 9.93 -15.15
CA ASN A 63 7.88 10.96 -14.25
C ASN A 63 7.09 10.36 -13.06
N ASP A 64 7.53 9.19 -12.58
CA ASP A 64 6.89 8.43 -11.51
C ASP A 64 7.60 8.78 -10.19
N PRO A 65 6.91 9.45 -9.24
CA PRO A 65 7.55 9.96 -8.02
C PRO A 65 7.94 8.84 -7.07
N LEU A 66 8.49 9.21 -5.91
CA LEU A 66 8.91 8.26 -4.88
C LEU A 66 7.78 7.29 -4.51
N HIS A 67 8.01 6.00 -4.76
CA HIS A 67 7.08 4.95 -4.41
C HIS A 67 7.79 3.71 -3.87
N GLY A 68 7.09 2.96 -3.03
CA GLY A 68 7.43 1.60 -2.65
C GLY A 68 6.69 0.59 -3.52
N SER A 69 7.36 -0.50 -3.87
CA SER A 69 6.78 -1.60 -4.65
C SER A 69 6.45 -2.78 -3.75
N VAL A 70 5.18 -3.18 -3.73
CA VAL A 70 4.67 -4.27 -2.89
C VAL A 70 4.08 -5.37 -3.76
N GLU A 71 4.39 -6.62 -3.45
CA GLU A 71 3.70 -7.80 -3.99
C GLU A 71 2.82 -8.43 -2.91
N PHE A 72 1.53 -8.57 -3.18
CA PHE A 72 0.58 -9.25 -2.32
C PHE A 72 0.43 -10.72 -2.75
N GLY A 73 0.38 -11.61 -1.78
CA GLY A 73 0.35 -13.06 -1.98
C GLY A 73 -0.78 -13.76 -1.23
N LYS A 74 -1.00 -15.02 -1.62
CA LYS A 74 -1.77 -16.04 -0.90
C LYS A 74 -0.91 -17.30 -0.81
N GLY A 75 -0.46 -17.66 0.38
CA GLY A 75 0.53 -18.72 0.58
C GLY A 75 1.81 -18.46 -0.23
N THR A 76 2.09 -19.28 -1.23
CA THR A 76 3.28 -19.16 -2.10
C THR A 76 3.00 -18.46 -3.44
N THR A 77 1.73 -18.10 -3.71
CA THR A 77 1.31 -17.56 -5.01
C THR A 77 1.14 -16.04 -4.95
N ARG A 78 1.71 -15.32 -5.93
CA ARG A 78 1.47 -13.87 -6.09
C ARG A 78 0.06 -13.61 -6.63
N VAL A 79 -0.68 -12.72 -5.96
CA VAL A 79 -2.03 -12.31 -6.33
C VAL A 79 -2.00 -11.02 -7.16
N VAL A 80 -1.36 -9.98 -6.65
CA VAL A 80 -1.25 -8.65 -7.30
C VAL A 80 -0.03 -7.89 -6.79
N SER A 81 0.38 -6.84 -7.50
CA SER A 81 1.37 -5.87 -6.99
C SER A 81 0.78 -4.47 -6.94
N ALA A 82 1.37 -3.60 -6.13
CA ALA A 82 1.03 -2.19 -6.09
C ALA A 82 2.26 -1.29 -5.98
N HIS A 83 2.15 -0.08 -6.50
CA HIS A 83 3.00 1.04 -6.14
C HIS A 83 2.32 1.84 -5.03
N VAL A 84 3.06 2.13 -3.98
CA VAL A 84 2.61 2.82 -2.78
C VAL A 84 3.37 4.13 -2.67
N TYR A 85 2.66 5.24 -2.77
CA TYR A 85 3.23 6.58 -2.86
C TYR A 85 3.21 7.29 -1.51
N ALA A 86 4.19 8.17 -1.30
CA ALA A 86 4.35 8.89 -0.04
C ALA A 86 3.11 9.73 0.35
N ASP A 87 2.37 10.21 -0.65
CA ASP A 87 1.15 10.98 -0.45
C ASP A 87 -0.07 10.14 -0.02
N GLY A 88 0.07 8.81 0.10
CA GLY A 88 -1.00 7.87 0.45
C GLY A 88 -1.79 7.33 -0.75
N THR A 89 -1.37 7.63 -1.97
CA THR A 89 -1.91 6.97 -3.16
C THR A 89 -1.35 5.55 -3.26
N VAL A 90 -2.20 4.56 -3.53
CA VAL A 90 -1.81 3.17 -3.80
C VAL A 90 -2.40 2.78 -5.15
N VAL A 91 -1.55 2.35 -6.08
CA VAL A 91 -1.96 1.95 -7.43
C VAL A 91 -1.68 0.47 -7.62
N PHE A 92 -2.73 -0.34 -7.76
CA PHE A 92 -2.60 -1.76 -8.06
C PHE A 92 -2.34 -1.99 -9.55
N SER A 93 -1.50 -2.97 -9.88
CA SER A 93 -1.13 -3.31 -11.27
C SER A 93 -2.23 -4.03 -12.05
N LYS A 94 -3.29 -4.48 -11.39
CA LYS A 94 -4.44 -5.17 -11.98
C LYS A 94 -5.71 -4.32 -11.83
N LYS A 95 -6.87 -4.89 -12.20
CA LYS A 95 -8.20 -4.28 -12.17
C LYS A 95 -8.71 -3.73 -10.82
N TYR A 96 -7.89 -3.72 -9.77
CA TYR A 96 -8.27 -3.19 -8.45
C TYR A 96 -8.14 -1.66 -8.35
N GLY A 97 -7.51 -1.03 -9.34
CA GLY A 97 -7.50 0.42 -9.49
C GLY A 97 -6.58 1.15 -8.53
N ARG A 98 -6.93 2.41 -8.24
CA ARG A 98 -6.18 3.36 -7.42
C ARG A 98 -6.98 3.67 -6.15
N ILE A 99 -6.33 3.57 -5.00
CA ILE A 99 -6.89 3.93 -3.69
C ILE A 99 -6.15 5.17 -3.17
N LYS A 100 -6.89 6.13 -2.63
CA LYS A 100 -6.32 7.29 -1.94
C LYS A 100 -6.60 7.19 -0.44
N LEU A 101 -5.54 7.09 0.34
CA LEU A 101 -5.60 7.01 1.80
C LEU A 101 -5.27 8.37 2.44
N PRO A 102 -5.73 8.63 3.67
CA PRO A 102 -5.25 9.76 4.46
C PRO A 102 -3.73 9.69 4.65
N ARG A 103 -3.06 10.84 4.63
CA ARG A 103 -1.60 10.90 4.75
C ARG A 103 -1.12 10.33 6.09
N ASN A 104 -0.19 9.38 6.03
CA ASN A 104 0.60 8.91 7.16
C ASN A 104 1.69 9.95 7.49
N PRO A 105 1.75 10.48 8.72
CA PRO A 105 2.75 11.47 9.11
C PRO A 105 4.19 10.92 9.09
N GLN A 106 4.37 9.59 9.12
CA GLN A 106 5.67 8.94 9.03
C GLN A 106 6.13 8.73 7.57
N ALA A 107 5.25 8.92 6.59
CA ALA A 107 5.65 8.88 5.19
C ALA A 107 6.53 10.11 4.87
N PRO A 108 7.59 9.95 4.07
CA PRO A 108 8.42 11.07 3.63
C PRO A 108 7.59 12.10 2.86
N GLU A 109 8.16 13.29 2.66
CA GLU A 109 7.58 14.23 1.69
C GLU A 109 7.63 13.64 0.29
N GLY A 110 6.54 13.81 -0.46
CA GLY A 110 6.42 13.29 -1.81
C GLY A 110 5.02 13.48 -2.38
N SER A 111 4.91 13.28 -3.68
CA SER A 111 3.66 13.35 -4.45
C SER A 111 3.20 11.96 -4.88
N GLY A 112 1.92 11.86 -5.24
CA GLY A 112 1.36 10.70 -5.93
C GLY A 112 1.68 10.73 -7.42
N PRO A 113 1.37 9.64 -8.14
CA PRO A 113 1.58 9.59 -9.59
C PRO A 113 0.75 10.68 -10.27
N ALA A 114 1.20 11.12 -11.45
CA ALA A 114 0.41 12.00 -12.29
C ALA A 114 -1.02 11.44 -12.48
N GLN A 115 -2.01 12.34 -12.46
CA GLN A 115 -3.41 11.96 -12.52
C GLN A 115 -3.80 11.36 -13.86
#